data_AF-A0A7Y2U367-F1
#
_entry.id   AF-A0A7Y2U367-F1
#
_cell.length_a   1.000
_cell.length_b   1.000
_cell.length_c   1.000
_cell.angle_alpha   90.00
_cell.angle_beta   90.00
_cell.angle_gamma   90.00
#
_symmetry.space_group_name_H-M   'P 1'
#
loop_
_entity.id
_entity.type
_entity.pdbx_description
1 polymer ?
#
loop_
_entity_poly.entity_id
_entity_poly.type
_entity_poly.pdbx_seq_one_letter_code
_entity_poly.pdbx_strand_id
1 'polypeptide(L)'
;MRWRTGGAVSTLPGQEFFTLTFNRSVMIGDRILNAVLGDPDWLEQPGGAPEGFQRYRDDAASFELVPLDNETNVELLQGTAEATIELDTYDMTGLRGDADPSTAAHWDNGAWAAYEDSNGFEGNDTGGVDATIAFEVTSESLDEPFVIIPDMSAMFYDTSRNGEGFMLEVISDTRAIMYWFTYDTEGNQDWYFGDGEIRGNRILFPEVLRVSGGIFGPGFDPDQVERTPVGSADFAFADCDSGVMSWVIDRDGGPLRTGRMELSRLTRVMGIPCAAIGAPVFETARESGSWYDPQRSGEGFTIEVMFNNEVLAFWFSYDTEGNRRWFFGTGIFEGDRIVFPEMYTTLGGIFGDGFNMDDVEVNSWGSMEMELNCTTGSVSFEPTEEGFPSGSYELARLTILQGFSCPDP
;
A
#
# COMPACT_ATOMS: atom_id res chain seq x y z
N MET A 1 -16.46 -22.69 5.62
CA MET A 1 -15.85 -22.73 6.97
C MET A 1 -14.87 -23.87 7.15
N ARG A 2 -13.67 -23.56 7.64
CA ARG A 2 -12.63 -24.52 8.05
C ARG A 2 -12.68 -24.79 9.57
N TRP A 3 -12.65 -26.07 9.98
CA TRP A 3 -12.67 -26.45 11.40
C TRP A 3 -11.25 -26.55 11.98
N ARG A 4 -11.05 -26.12 13.23
CA ARG A 4 -9.75 -26.21 13.92
C ARG A 4 -9.80 -26.99 15.23
N THR A 5 -8.74 -27.75 15.48
CA THR A 5 -8.50 -28.41 16.76
C THR A 5 -7.08 -28.05 17.22
N GLY A 6 -6.96 -27.41 18.39
CA GLY A 6 -5.65 -26.98 18.89
C GLY A 6 -4.94 -25.95 17.99
N GLY A 7 -5.69 -25.14 17.24
CA GLY A 7 -5.16 -24.11 16.35
C GLY A 7 -4.82 -24.58 14.93
N ALA A 8 -4.79 -25.89 14.68
CA ALA A 8 -4.56 -26.46 13.35
C ALA A 8 -5.88 -26.77 12.65
N VAL A 9 -5.94 -26.53 11.33
CA VAL A 9 -7.06 -26.97 10.48
C VAL A 9 -7.15 -28.51 10.57
N SER A 10 -8.35 -29.01 10.87
CA SER A 10 -8.63 -30.42 11.13
C SER A 10 -10.00 -30.78 10.58
N THR A 11 -10.20 -32.06 10.27
CA THR A 11 -11.52 -32.55 9.84
C THR A 11 -12.55 -32.29 10.94
N LEU A 12 -13.75 -31.84 10.55
CA LEU A 12 -14.86 -31.65 11.48
C LEU A 12 -15.15 -32.97 12.22
N PRO A 13 -15.35 -32.97 13.54
CA PRO A 13 -15.77 -34.16 14.27
C PRO A 13 -17.01 -34.81 13.64
N GLY A 14 -16.88 -36.08 13.25
CA GLY A 14 -17.94 -36.84 12.59
C GLY A 14 -17.85 -36.91 11.06
N GLN A 15 -16.91 -36.19 10.44
CA GLN A 15 -16.59 -36.33 9.01
C GLN A 15 -15.32 -37.16 8.81
N GLU A 16 -15.24 -37.90 7.70
CA GLU A 16 -14.06 -38.74 7.38
C GLU A 16 -12.95 -37.97 6.65
N PHE A 17 -13.29 -36.85 5.99
CA PHE A 17 -12.36 -36.03 5.19
C PHE A 17 -12.77 -34.56 5.19
N PHE A 18 -11.86 -33.68 4.74
CA PHE A 18 -12.14 -32.27 4.53
C PHE A 18 -13.12 -32.06 3.37
N THR A 19 -14.10 -31.18 3.54
CA THR A 19 -15.07 -30.78 2.51
C THR A 19 -14.80 -29.35 1.99
N LEU A 20 -13.54 -28.92 2.00
CA LEU A 20 -13.12 -27.51 1.81
C LEU A 20 -13.04 -27.07 0.34
N THR A 21 -13.88 -27.62 -0.53
CA THR A 21 -13.94 -27.23 -1.93
C THR A 21 -15.20 -26.43 -2.19
N PHE A 22 -15.06 -25.31 -2.89
CA PHE A 22 -16.19 -24.57 -3.42
C PHE A 22 -16.10 -24.52 -4.94
N ASN A 23 -17.25 -24.62 -5.59
CA ASN A 23 -17.32 -24.49 -7.04
C ASN A 23 -17.35 -23.01 -7.40
N ARG A 24 -16.79 -22.70 -8.56
CA ARG A 24 -16.65 -21.34 -9.06
C ARG A 24 -17.03 -21.31 -10.53
N SER A 25 -17.81 -20.30 -10.90
CA SER A 25 -18.14 -19.98 -12.29
C SER A 25 -18.01 -18.47 -12.50
N VAL A 26 -17.85 -18.07 -13.76
CA VAL A 26 -17.99 -16.67 -14.16
C VAL A 26 -19.14 -16.60 -15.14
N MET A 27 -20.10 -15.72 -14.88
CA MET A 27 -21.36 -15.65 -15.61
C MET A 27 -21.54 -14.28 -16.26
N ILE A 28 -22.06 -14.26 -17.49
CA ILE A 28 -22.66 -13.08 -18.12
C ILE A 28 -24.17 -13.37 -18.22
N GLY A 29 -24.96 -12.77 -17.33
CA GLY A 29 -26.36 -13.14 -17.18
C GLY A 29 -26.52 -14.62 -16.81
N ASP A 30 -27.16 -15.41 -17.67
CA ASP A 30 -27.39 -16.85 -17.47
C ASP A 30 -26.38 -17.75 -18.21
N ARG A 31 -25.33 -17.17 -18.80
CA ARG A 31 -24.33 -17.87 -19.63
C ARG A 31 -22.95 -17.86 -18.99
N ILE A 32 -22.26 -18.98 -19.08
CA ILE A 32 -20.87 -19.12 -18.61
C ILE A 32 -19.91 -18.33 -19.53
N LEU A 33 -19.08 -17.50 -18.92
CA LEU A 33 -17.86 -16.94 -19.50
C LEU A 33 -16.72 -17.94 -19.26
N ASN A 34 -16.10 -18.45 -20.32
CA ASN A 34 -15.01 -19.40 -20.17
C ASN A 34 -13.80 -18.71 -19.53
N ALA A 35 -13.33 -19.19 -18.39
CA ALA A 35 -12.18 -18.66 -17.67
C ALA A 35 -11.31 -19.79 -17.12
N VAL A 36 -10.01 -19.53 -16.96
CA VAL A 36 -9.15 -20.35 -16.12
C VAL A 36 -9.35 -19.90 -14.68
N LEU A 37 -9.74 -20.83 -13.81
CA LEU A 37 -9.90 -20.62 -12.39
C LEU A 37 -8.83 -21.45 -11.68
N GLY A 38 -7.81 -20.78 -11.14
CA GLY A 38 -6.73 -21.41 -10.39
C GLY A 38 -7.23 -22.14 -9.16
N ASP A 39 -6.44 -23.02 -8.56
CA ASP A 39 -6.83 -23.68 -7.31
C ASP A 39 -7.01 -22.64 -6.18
N PRO A 40 -8.02 -22.77 -5.30
CA PRO A 40 -8.14 -21.88 -4.15
C PRO A 40 -6.96 -22.06 -3.20
N ASP A 41 -6.30 -20.96 -2.85
CA ASP A 41 -5.39 -20.91 -1.72
C ASP A 41 -6.13 -20.36 -0.50
N TRP A 42 -6.10 -21.12 0.60
CA TRP A 42 -6.83 -20.72 1.80
C TRP A 42 -5.95 -19.87 2.70
N LEU A 43 -6.39 -18.65 2.97
CA LEU A 43 -5.57 -17.64 3.66
C LEU A 43 -5.54 -17.91 5.16
N GLU A 44 -4.34 -18.08 5.71
CA GLU A 44 -4.12 -18.42 7.12
C GLU A 44 -3.66 -17.23 7.96
N GLN A 45 -3.04 -16.24 7.31
CA GLN A 45 -2.47 -15.08 7.99
C GLN A 45 -3.46 -13.92 7.97
N PRO A 46 -3.57 -13.14 9.06
CA PRO A 46 -4.13 -11.81 8.97
C PRO A 46 -3.28 -10.99 7.98
N GLY A 47 -3.85 -9.93 7.39
CA GLY A 47 -3.07 -9.11 6.42
C GLY A 47 -3.84 -8.59 5.22
N GLY A 48 -5.12 -8.97 5.05
CA GLY A 48 -5.91 -8.54 3.89
C GLY A 48 -5.43 -9.13 2.55
N ALA A 49 -6.21 -8.91 1.49
CA ALA A 49 -5.92 -9.48 0.18
C ALA A 49 -4.59 -8.96 -0.42
N PRO A 50 -3.89 -9.75 -1.24
CA PRO A 50 -4.29 -11.10 -1.69
C PRO A 50 -3.86 -12.24 -0.76
N GLU A 51 -2.94 -12.00 0.18
CA GLU A 51 -2.25 -13.07 0.93
C GLU A 51 -2.80 -13.33 2.33
N GLY A 52 -3.71 -12.49 2.82
CA GLY A 52 -4.27 -12.58 4.17
C GLY A 52 -5.78 -12.36 4.25
N PHE A 53 -6.37 -12.76 5.37
CA PHE A 53 -7.78 -12.52 5.64
C PHE A 53 -8.00 -11.14 6.30
N GLN A 54 -9.16 -10.53 6.05
CA GLN A 54 -9.59 -9.32 6.77
C GLN A 54 -10.42 -9.67 8.00
N ARG A 55 -11.55 -10.38 7.80
CA ARG A 55 -12.54 -10.65 8.86
C ARG A 55 -12.56 -12.11 9.31
N TYR A 56 -12.56 -13.04 8.35
CA TYR A 56 -12.83 -14.44 8.62
C TYR A 56 -11.64 -15.33 8.25
N ARG A 57 -10.76 -15.60 9.23
CA ARG A 57 -9.60 -16.50 9.03
C ARG A 57 -9.98 -17.80 8.36
N ASP A 58 -11.06 -18.41 8.82
CA ASP A 58 -11.43 -19.76 8.43
C ASP A 58 -12.36 -19.81 7.19
N ASP A 59 -12.66 -18.65 6.60
CA ASP A 59 -13.53 -18.46 5.43
C ASP A 59 -12.94 -17.51 4.36
N ALA A 60 -11.62 -17.30 4.39
CA ALA A 60 -10.92 -16.50 3.40
C ALA A 60 -10.09 -17.39 2.48
N ALA A 61 -10.27 -17.19 1.17
CA ALA A 61 -9.47 -17.83 0.14
C ALA A 61 -9.15 -16.83 -0.97
N SER A 62 -8.02 -17.03 -1.64
CA SER A 62 -7.66 -16.34 -2.87
C SER A 62 -7.59 -17.36 -4.02
N PHE A 63 -7.80 -16.90 -5.23
CA PHE A 63 -7.55 -17.71 -6.43
C PHE A 63 -7.35 -16.80 -7.63
N GLU A 64 -6.62 -17.29 -8.62
CA GLU A 64 -6.45 -16.61 -9.89
C GLU A 64 -7.67 -16.84 -10.79
N LEU A 65 -8.14 -15.79 -11.45
CA LEU A 65 -9.19 -15.84 -12.47
C LEU A 65 -8.67 -15.17 -13.73
N VAL A 66 -8.64 -15.91 -14.84
CA VAL A 66 -8.22 -15.39 -16.15
C VAL A 66 -9.31 -15.68 -17.17
N PRO A 67 -10.09 -14.66 -17.61
CA PRO A 67 -11.02 -14.83 -18.72
C PRO A 67 -10.27 -15.26 -19.99
N LEU A 68 -10.80 -16.24 -20.71
CA LEU A 68 -10.14 -16.73 -21.92
C LEU A 68 -10.46 -15.83 -23.12
N ASP A 69 -9.43 -15.46 -23.88
CA ASP A 69 -9.59 -14.85 -25.21
C ASP A 69 -9.90 -15.96 -26.24
N ASN A 70 -11.18 -16.20 -26.50
CA ASN A 70 -11.66 -17.17 -27.49
C ASN A 70 -12.95 -16.69 -28.18
N GLU A 71 -13.24 -17.27 -29.35
CA GLU A 71 -14.41 -16.90 -30.17
C GLU A 71 -15.73 -16.97 -29.38
N THR A 72 -15.90 -17.98 -28.53
CA THR A 72 -17.15 -18.15 -27.74
C THR A 72 -17.37 -17.02 -26.73
N ASN A 73 -16.31 -16.57 -26.05
CA ASN A 73 -16.38 -15.45 -25.10
C ASN A 73 -16.57 -14.11 -25.84
N VAL A 74 -15.86 -13.90 -26.94
CA VAL A 74 -16.01 -12.69 -27.76
C VAL A 74 -17.45 -12.57 -28.31
N GLU A 75 -18.03 -13.66 -28.79
CA GLU A 75 -19.43 -13.70 -29.25
C GLU A 75 -20.45 -13.53 -28.12
N LEU A 76 -20.11 -13.95 -26.90
CA LEU A 76 -20.94 -13.77 -25.70
C LEU A 76 -21.02 -12.28 -25.29
N LEU A 77 -19.89 -11.58 -25.27
CA LEU A 77 -19.79 -10.23 -24.73
C LEU A 77 -20.40 -9.16 -25.64
N GLN A 78 -20.18 -9.25 -26.97
CA GLN A 78 -20.66 -8.28 -27.95
C GLN A 78 -20.40 -6.81 -27.57
N GLY A 79 -19.24 -6.52 -26.97
CA GLY A 79 -18.91 -5.24 -26.36
C GLY A 79 -18.47 -5.41 -24.91
N THR A 80 -18.87 -4.47 -24.06
CA THR A 80 -18.68 -4.54 -22.60
C THR A 80 -19.90 -5.11 -21.91
N ALA A 81 -19.69 -6.02 -20.96
CA ALA A 81 -20.73 -6.61 -20.14
C ALA A 81 -20.26 -6.75 -18.68
N GLU A 82 -21.22 -6.78 -17.76
CA GLU A 82 -20.96 -7.15 -16.38
C GLU A 82 -20.87 -8.68 -16.27
N ALA A 83 -19.76 -9.14 -15.70
CA ALA A 83 -19.57 -10.52 -15.28
C ALA A 83 -19.73 -10.66 -13.78
N THR A 84 -20.29 -11.79 -13.37
CA THR A 84 -20.48 -12.15 -11.97
C THR A 84 -19.68 -13.41 -11.65
N ILE A 85 -18.93 -13.38 -10.54
CA ILE A 85 -18.33 -14.58 -9.98
C ILE A 85 -19.40 -15.28 -9.15
N GLU A 86 -19.69 -16.52 -9.52
CA GLU A 86 -20.57 -17.39 -8.77
C GLU A 86 -19.73 -18.31 -7.87
N LEU A 87 -20.02 -18.30 -6.57
CA LEU A 87 -19.40 -19.17 -5.56
C LEU A 87 -20.47 -20.10 -4.99
N ASP A 88 -20.34 -21.41 -5.24
CA ASP A 88 -21.21 -22.43 -4.66
C ASP A 88 -20.43 -23.17 -3.56
N THR A 89 -20.77 -22.84 -2.32
CA THR A 89 -20.12 -23.37 -1.12
C THR A 89 -21.09 -24.30 -0.38
N TYR A 90 -20.56 -25.38 0.19
CA TYR A 90 -21.29 -26.21 1.13
C TYR A 90 -20.71 -25.98 2.52
N ASP A 91 -21.60 -25.80 3.49
CA ASP A 91 -21.22 -25.71 4.89
C ASP A 91 -20.72 -27.06 5.41
N MET A 92 -20.28 -27.07 6.66
CA MET A 92 -19.70 -28.27 7.29
C MET A 92 -20.74 -29.41 7.50
N THR A 93 -22.03 -29.12 7.34
CA THR A 93 -23.13 -30.08 7.46
C THR A 93 -23.66 -30.56 6.09
N GLY A 94 -23.15 -30.00 4.99
CA GLY A 94 -23.55 -30.32 3.63
C GLY A 94 -24.75 -29.52 3.12
N LEU A 95 -25.13 -28.44 3.80
CA LEU A 95 -26.10 -27.45 3.31
C LEU A 95 -25.38 -26.41 2.45
N ARG A 96 -26.04 -25.84 1.45
CA ARG A 96 -25.43 -24.77 0.64
C ARG A 96 -25.33 -23.52 1.51
N GLY A 97 -24.21 -22.80 1.45
CA GLY A 97 -23.99 -21.61 2.26
C GLY A 97 -25.01 -20.49 1.99
N ASP A 98 -24.96 -19.46 2.82
CA ASP A 98 -25.67 -18.20 2.57
C ASP A 98 -25.29 -17.64 1.19
N ALA A 99 -26.29 -17.27 0.39
CA ALA A 99 -26.09 -16.72 -0.95
C ALA A 99 -25.69 -15.23 -0.93
N ASP A 100 -25.92 -14.51 0.17
CA ASP A 100 -25.52 -13.10 0.30
C ASP A 100 -24.53 -12.95 1.47
N PRO A 101 -23.21 -12.84 1.21
CA PRO A 101 -22.23 -12.71 2.28
C PRO A 101 -22.31 -11.37 3.04
N SER A 102 -23.17 -10.44 2.63
CA SER A 102 -23.40 -9.17 3.35
C SER A 102 -24.34 -9.32 4.55
N THR A 103 -25.18 -10.36 4.56
CA THR A 103 -26.03 -10.75 5.68
C THR A 103 -25.32 -11.81 6.52
N ALA A 104 -25.51 -11.73 7.84
CA ALA A 104 -24.97 -12.74 8.75
C ALA A 104 -26.10 -13.68 9.16
N ALA A 105 -26.08 -14.90 8.61
CA ALA A 105 -26.91 -15.97 9.10
C ALA A 105 -26.75 -16.15 10.61
N HIS A 106 -27.87 -16.25 11.32
CA HIS A 106 -27.89 -16.39 12.77
C HIS A 106 -28.97 -17.36 13.22
N TRP A 107 -28.80 -17.88 14.43
CA TRP A 107 -29.79 -18.77 15.04
C TRP A 107 -30.82 -17.94 15.81
N ASP A 108 -32.08 -17.99 15.40
CA ASP A 108 -33.19 -17.36 16.10
C ASP A 108 -34.34 -18.34 16.31
N ASN A 109 -34.88 -18.37 17.54
CA ASN A 109 -36.05 -19.17 17.91
C ASN A 109 -36.03 -20.65 17.50
N GLY A 110 -34.86 -21.27 17.37
CA GLY A 110 -34.72 -22.68 17.04
C GLY A 110 -34.62 -23.00 15.55
N ALA A 111 -34.39 -22.00 14.70
CA ALA A 111 -34.09 -22.16 13.28
C ALA A 111 -32.98 -21.17 12.85
N TRP A 112 -32.42 -21.38 11.65
CA TRP A 112 -31.61 -20.36 10.99
C TRP A 112 -32.50 -19.21 10.52
N ALA A 113 -31.97 -17.99 10.62
CA ALA A 113 -32.60 -16.75 10.17
C ALA A 113 -31.56 -15.90 9.44
N ALA A 114 -32.01 -15.05 8.51
CA ALA A 114 -31.14 -14.35 7.55
C ALA A 114 -30.23 -15.34 6.81
N TYR A 115 -30.84 -16.43 6.33
CA TYR A 115 -30.15 -17.46 5.55
C TYR A 115 -30.79 -17.47 4.16
N GLU A 116 -30.16 -16.76 3.23
CA GLU A 116 -30.73 -16.46 1.92
C GLU A 116 -30.43 -17.55 0.88
N ASP A 117 -31.45 -17.93 0.10
CA ASP A 117 -31.19 -18.67 -1.15
C ASP A 117 -30.78 -17.76 -2.31
N SER A 118 -30.39 -18.36 -3.44
CA SER A 118 -30.03 -17.63 -4.66
C SER A 118 -31.16 -16.77 -5.26
N ASN A 119 -32.37 -16.83 -4.72
CA ASN A 119 -33.47 -15.94 -5.10
C ASN A 119 -33.73 -14.83 -4.06
N GLY A 120 -32.90 -14.74 -3.01
CA GLY A 120 -33.04 -13.80 -1.90
C GLY A 120 -34.12 -14.16 -0.89
N PHE A 121 -34.53 -15.44 -0.80
CA PHE A 121 -35.49 -15.87 0.23
C PHE A 121 -34.78 -16.25 1.52
N GLU A 122 -34.95 -15.42 2.57
CA GLU A 122 -34.26 -15.55 3.87
C GLU A 122 -34.93 -16.51 4.87
N GLY A 123 -36.06 -17.13 4.50
CA GLY A 123 -36.90 -17.95 5.38
C GLY A 123 -36.79 -19.46 5.16
N ASN A 124 -35.72 -19.91 4.52
CA ASN A 124 -35.45 -21.33 4.27
C ASN A 124 -34.15 -21.76 4.99
N ASP A 125 -33.90 -23.08 5.00
CA ASP A 125 -32.67 -23.68 5.54
C ASP A 125 -31.77 -24.21 4.40
N THR A 126 -31.86 -23.65 3.19
CA THR A 126 -31.27 -24.24 1.98
C THR A 126 -30.15 -23.44 1.33
N GLY A 127 -29.99 -22.14 1.63
CA GLY A 127 -28.90 -21.30 1.11
C GLY A 127 -28.82 -21.23 -0.43
N GLY A 128 -27.68 -20.83 -0.99
CA GLY A 128 -27.51 -20.67 -2.44
C GLY A 128 -26.07 -20.47 -2.98
N VAL A 129 -26.01 -20.17 -4.28
CA VAL A 129 -24.82 -19.61 -4.96
C VAL A 129 -24.70 -18.14 -4.56
N ASP A 130 -23.53 -17.74 -4.09
CA ASP A 130 -23.17 -16.32 -3.97
C ASP A 130 -22.78 -15.77 -5.34
N ALA A 131 -23.45 -14.70 -5.75
CA ALA A 131 -23.26 -14.01 -7.03
C ALA A 131 -23.12 -12.49 -6.80
N THR A 132 -22.62 -12.08 -5.63
CA THR A 132 -22.53 -10.67 -5.24
C THR A 132 -21.27 -9.98 -5.78
N ILE A 133 -20.26 -10.75 -6.20
CA ILE A 133 -19.01 -10.20 -6.75
C ILE A 133 -19.14 -10.05 -8.27
N ALA A 134 -19.19 -8.80 -8.74
CA ALA A 134 -19.27 -8.48 -10.16
C ALA A 134 -18.09 -7.61 -10.63
N PHE A 135 -17.75 -7.72 -11.91
CA PHE A 135 -16.71 -6.94 -12.57
C PHE A 135 -17.04 -6.75 -14.06
N GLU A 136 -16.54 -5.68 -14.66
CA GLU A 136 -16.71 -5.46 -16.10
C GLU A 136 -15.70 -6.30 -16.90
N VAL A 137 -16.17 -6.86 -18.01
CA VAL A 137 -15.35 -7.54 -19.01
C VAL A 137 -15.78 -7.08 -20.38
N THR A 138 -14.81 -6.92 -21.30
CA THR A 138 -15.08 -6.42 -22.63
C THR A 138 -14.37 -7.20 -23.71
N SER A 139 -15.04 -7.36 -24.85
CA SER A 139 -14.43 -7.83 -26.10
C SER A 139 -13.96 -6.66 -26.98
N GLU A 140 -14.15 -5.42 -26.54
CA GLU A 140 -13.64 -4.25 -27.24
C GLU A 140 -12.12 -4.17 -27.11
N SER A 141 -11.47 -3.61 -28.12
CA SER A 141 -10.04 -3.31 -28.02
C SER A 141 -9.86 -2.24 -26.96
N LEU A 142 -9.18 -2.60 -25.88
CA LEU A 142 -8.69 -1.63 -24.92
C LEU A 142 -7.37 -1.04 -25.42
N ASP A 143 -7.08 0.19 -24.99
CA ASP A 143 -5.72 0.71 -25.08
C ASP A 143 -4.78 -0.16 -24.22
N GLU A 144 -3.46 0.01 -24.38
CA GLU A 144 -2.52 -0.73 -23.54
C GLU A 144 -2.88 -0.50 -22.06
N PRO A 145 -2.97 -1.58 -21.25
CA PRO A 145 -3.32 -1.45 -19.86
C PRO A 145 -2.32 -0.53 -19.18
N PHE A 146 -2.80 0.29 -18.25
CA PHE A 146 -1.91 1.07 -17.42
C PHE A 146 -0.92 0.11 -16.73
N VAL A 147 0.36 0.42 -16.83
CA VAL A 147 1.41 -0.32 -16.15
C VAL A 147 2.26 0.68 -15.39
N ILE A 148 2.78 0.25 -14.25
CA ILE A 148 3.67 1.08 -13.45
C ILE A 148 5.00 1.17 -14.20
N ILE A 149 5.34 2.39 -14.58
CA ILE A 149 6.63 2.73 -15.20
C ILE A 149 7.35 3.75 -14.28
N PRO A 150 8.56 4.21 -14.61
CA PRO A 150 9.35 5.05 -13.71
C PRO A 150 8.66 6.32 -13.21
N ASP A 151 7.69 6.82 -13.99
CA ASP A 151 6.92 8.02 -13.72
C ASP A 151 5.96 7.92 -12.52
N MET A 152 5.78 6.74 -11.97
CA MET A 152 5.07 6.51 -10.73
C MET A 152 5.92 6.83 -9.50
N SER A 153 7.20 7.18 -9.70
CA SER A 153 7.99 7.80 -8.64
C SER A 153 7.45 9.20 -8.33
N ALA A 154 6.78 9.33 -7.19
CA ALA A 154 6.14 10.56 -6.73
C ALA A 154 5.56 10.39 -5.33
N MET A 155 5.04 11.51 -4.82
CA MET A 155 4.15 11.52 -3.67
C MET A 155 2.69 11.33 -4.05
N PHE A 156 1.99 10.59 -3.21
CA PHE A 156 0.54 10.37 -3.27
C PHE A 156 -0.08 10.54 -1.90
N TYR A 157 -1.34 10.96 -1.86
CA TYR A 157 -2.10 11.12 -0.61
C TYR A 157 -3.58 10.93 -0.85
N ASP A 158 -4.33 10.69 0.22
CA ASP A 158 -5.79 10.75 0.19
C ASP A 158 -6.24 12.16 0.58
N THR A 159 -7.02 12.81 -0.28
CA THR A 159 -7.52 14.18 -0.05
C THR A 159 -8.37 14.31 1.20
N SER A 160 -9.01 13.24 1.65
CA SER A 160 -9.75 13.18 2.92
C SER A 160 -8.87 12.95 4.14
N ARG A 161 -7.56 12.70 3.93
CA ARG A 161 -6.57 12.40 4.96
C ARG A 161 -5.34 13.27 4.86
N ASN A 162 -5.53 14.55 4.50
CA ASN A 162 -4.44 15.51 4.37
C ASN A 162 -3.67 15.63 5.70
N GLY A 163 -2.36 15.40 5.65
CA GLY A 163 -1.48 15.24 6.81
C GLY A 163 -0.81 13.87 6.90
N GLU A 164 -1.29 12.89 6.13
CA GLU A 164 -0.66 11.59 5.88
C GLU A 164 -0.36 11.44 4.38
N GLY A 165 0.55 10.54 4.03
CA GLY A 165 0.81 10.25 2.62
C GLY A 165 1.97 9.30 2.37
N PHE A 166 2.25 9.11 1.09
CA PHE A 166 3.18 8.14 0.57
C PHE A 166 4.17 8.82 -0.35
N MET A 167 5.43 8.40 -0.29
CA MET A 167 6.38 8.55 -1.40
C MET A 167 6.63 7.18 -1.98
N LEU A 168 6.51 7.06 -3.29
CA LEU A 168 6.88 5.87 -4.05
C LEU A 168 8.12 6.18 -4.88
N GLU A 169 9.06 5.26 -4.88
CA GLU A 169 10.24 5.29 -5.74
C GLU A 169 10.24 4.01 -6.60
N VAL A 170 9.99 4.14 -7.89
CA VAL A 170 10.18 3.03 -8.84
C VAL A 170 11.66 2.95 -9.17
N ILE A 171 12.31 1.85 -8.78
CA ILE A 171 13.78 1.70 -8.88
C ILE A 171 14.20 0.66 -9.93
N SER A 172 13.27 -0.15 -10.41
CA SER A 172 13.44 -1.06 -11.55
C SER A 172 12.08 -1.52 -12.07
N ASP A 173 12.06 -2.20 -13.23
CA ASP A 173 10.83 -2.72 -13.86
C ASP A 173 9.95 -3.59 -12.94
N THR A 174 10.52 -4.18 -11.89
CA THR A 174 9.83 -5.11 -11.01
C THR A 174 9.86 -4.70 -9.53
N ARG A 175 10.41 -3.54 -9.18
CA ARG A 175 10.65 -3.16 -7.77
C ARG A 175 10.41 -1.68 -7.51
N ALA A 176 9.71 -1.40 -6.41
CA ALA A 176 9.50 -0.05 -5.89
C ALA A 176 9.71 0.01 -4.38
N ILE A 177 10.09 1.19 -3.88
CA ILE A 177 10.19 1.48 -2.44
C ILE A 177 9.04 2.41 -2.06
N MET A 178 8.41 2.15 -0.92
CA MET A 178 7.41 3.04 -0.32
C MET A 178 7.96 3.62 0.98
N TYR A 179 7.70 4.90 1.20
CA TYR A 179 7.78 5.56 2.49
C TYR A 179 6.39 6.09 2.85
N TRP A 180 5.86 5.70 4.00
CA TRP A 180 4.55 6.10 4.48
C TRP A 180 4.71 6.93 5.74
N PHE A 181 4.36 8.21 5.69
CA PHE A 181 4.34 9.10 6.85
C PHE A 181 2.91 9.26 7.35
N THR A 182 2.76 9.10 8.66
CA THR A 182 1.48 9.08 9.37
C THR A 182 1.74 9.38 10.84
N TYR A 183 0.89 8.87 11.73
CA TYR A 183 0.91 9.10 13.16
C TYR A 183 0.74 7.79 13.91
N ASP A 184 0.88 7.83 15.22
CA ASP A 184 0.48 6.75 16.12
C ASP A 184 -0.93 6.96 16.67
N THR A 185 -1.30 6.17 17.69
CA THR A 185 -2.62 6.29 18.35
C THR A 185 -2.69 7.41 19.38
N GLU A 186 -1.57 8.07 19.69
CA GLU A 186 -1.44 9.12 20.71
C GLU A 186 -1.28 10.51 20.08
N GLY A 187 -1.11 10.61 18.77
CA GLY A 187 -0.96 11.87 18.04
C GLY A 187 0.48 12.21 17.66
N ASN A 188 1.43 11.33 17.96
CA ASN A 188 2.84 11.53 17.58
C ASN A 188 3.06 11.06 16.15
N GLN A 189 4.09 11.60 15.50
CA GLN A 189 4.48 11.14 14.17
C GLN A 189 4.91 9.67 14.19
N ASP A 190 4.51 8.94 13.16
CA ASP A 190 5.00 7.60 12.87
C ASP A 190 5.32 7.51 11.38
N TRP A 191 6.17 6.56 11.02
CA TRP A 191 6.48 6.30 9.63
C TRP A 191 6.85 4.85 9.42
N TYR A 192 6.54 4.38 8.22
CA TYR A 192 6.82 3.04 7.76
C TYR A 192 7.51 3.08 6.42
N PHE A 193 8.18 1.99 6.06
CA PHE A 193 8.69 1.82 4.71
C PHE A 193 8.48 0.39 4.22
N GLY A 194 8.53 0.19 2.91
CA GLY A 194 8.33 -1.13 2.31
C GLY A 194 9.16 -1.29 1.05
N ASP A 195 9.62 -2.52 0.83
CA ASP A 195 10.22 -2.98 -0.42
C ASP A 195 9.17 -3.82 -1.17
N GLY A 196 8.76 -3.35 -2.35
CA GLY A 196 7.59 -3.85 -3.05
C GLY A 196 7.90 -4.42 -4.42
N GLU A 197 7.09 -5.39 -4.83
CA GLU A 197 7.12 -6.00 -6.16
C GLU A 197 6.09 -5.32 -7.06
N ILE A 198 6.51 -4.93 -8.27
CA ILE A 198 5.61 -4.37 -9.28
C ILE A 198 4.99 -5.50 -10.11
N ARG A 199 3.66 -5.50 -10.23
CA ARG A 199 2.87 -6.44 -11.05
C ARG A 199 1.81 -5.69 -11.85
N GLY A 200 2.11 -5.36 -13.11
CA GLY A 200 1.19 -4.61 -13.97
C GLY A 200 0.93 -3.21 -13.43
N ASN A 201 -0.32 -2.89 -13.08
CA ASN A 201 -0.71 -1.63 -12.45
C ASN A 201 -0.65 -1.65 -10.90
N ARG A 202 -0.06 -2.70 -10.30
CA ARG A 202 -0.01 -2.87 -8.85
C ARG A 202 1.40 -2.87 -8.28
N ILE A 203 1.52 -2.44 -7.03
CA ILE A 203 2.72 -2.64 -6.20
C ILE A 203 2.32 -3.39 -4.94
N LEU A 204 2.92 -4.55 -4.72
CA LEU A 204 2.67 -5.38 -3.54
C LEU A 204 3.82 -5.20 -2.56
N PHE A 205 3.51 -4.73 -1.35
CA PHE A 205 4.42 -4.63 -0.21
C PHE A 205 4.05 -5.70 0.82
N PRO A 206 4.62 -6.92 0.72
CA PRO A 206 4.29 -8.01 1.65
C PRO A 206 4.75 -7.72 3.10
N GLU A 207 5.76 -6.86 3.24
CA GLU A 207 6.24 -6.37 4.52
C GLU A 207 6.30 -4.84 4.52
N VAL A 208 5.44 -4.26 5.34
CA VAL A 208 5.57 -2.88 5.82
C VAL A 208 6.40 -2.93 7.09
N LEU A 209 7.51 -2.21 7.11
CA LEU A 209 8.50 -2.20 8.17
C LEU A 209 8.36 -0.94 9.01
N ARG A 210 8.40 -1.09 10.33
CA ARG A 210 8.50 -0.01 11.32
C ARG A 210 9.91 -0.03 11.93
N VAL A 211 10.51 1.14 12.11
CA VAL A 211 11.87 1.25 12.66
C VAL A 211 11.84 1.75 14.10
N SER A 212 12.73 1.25 14.95
CA SER A 212 12.87 1.70 16.35
C SER A 212 14.33 1.68 16.80
N GLY A 213 14.61 2.29 17.95
CA GLY A 213 15.92 2.26 18.62
C GLY A 213 16.87 3.39 18.21
N GLY A 214 16.51 4.20 17.21
CA GLY A 214 17.21 5.44 16.91
C GLY A 214 16.89 6.56 17.91
N ILE A 215 17.77 7.56 17.97
CA ILE A 215 17.62 8.79 18.77
C ILE A 215 18.25 9.95 18.01
N PHE A 216 17.67 11.14 18.10
CA PHE A 216 18.24 12.31 17.42
C PHE A 216 19.60 12.72 17.97
N GLY A 217 20.49 13.15 17.08
CA GLY A 217 21.75 13.81 17.45
C GLY A 217 22.93 12.85 17.71
N PRO A 218 23.95 13.31 18.47
CA PRO A 218 25.22 12.60 18.63
C PRO A 218 25.14 11.25 19.35
N GLY A 219 24.02 10.96 20.02
CA GLY A 219 23.79 9.70 20.74
C GLY A 219 23.29 8.55 19.87
N PHE A 220 23.05 8.78 18.58
CA PHE A 220 22.59 7.74 17.66
C PHE A 220 23.60 6.59 17.58
N ASP A 221 23.10 5.37 17.71
CA ASP A 221 23.86 4.14 17.55
C ASP A 221 23.13 3.24 16.53
N PRO A 222 23.70 3.02 15.33
CA PRO A 222 23.06 2.19 14.30
C PRO A 222 22.85 0.74 14.75
N ASP A 223 23.62 0.24 15.72
CA ASP A 223 23.48 -1.12 16.24
C ASP A 223 22.23 -1.30 17.12
N GLN A 224 21.61 -0.20 17.57
CA GLN A 224 20.32 -0.22 18.29
C GLN A 224 19.12 -0.21 17.35
N VAL A 225 19.32 0.02 16.06
CA VAL A 225 18.22 0.16 15.10
C VAL A 225 17.61 -1.19 14.76
N GLU A 226 16.34 -1.36 15.11
CA GLU A 226 15.53 -2.53 14.77
C GLU A 226 14.55 -2.19 13.64
N ARG A 227 14.38 -3.12 12.70
CA ARG A 227 13.43 -3.02 11.57
C ARG A 227 12.46 -4.18 11.69
N THR A 228 11.22 -3.89 12.03
CA THR A 228 10.23 -4.90 12.37
C THR A 228 9.11 -4.91 11.34
N PRO A 229 8.84 -6.06 10.68
CA PRO A 229 7.64 -6.23 9.87
C PRO A 229 6.39 -6.12 10.72
N VAL A 230 5.52 -5.17 10.40
CA VAL A 230 4.30 -4.85 11.16
C VAL A 230 3.02 -5.09 10.37
N GLY A 231 3.11 -5.25 9.05
CA GLY A 231 1.93 -5.26 8.20
C GLY A 231 2.25 -5.43 6.72
N SER A 232 1.28 -5.16 5.87
CA SER A 232 1.37 -5.23 4.41
C SER A 232 0.63 -4.05 3.77
N ALA A 233 1.00 -3.72 2.53
CA ALA A 233 0.33 -2.70 1.74
C ALA A 233 0.23 -3.12 0.27
N ASP A 234 -0.80 -2.64 -0.41
CA ASP A 234 -1.12 -2.95 -1.79
C ASP A 234 -1.61 -1.70 -2.51
N PHE A 235 -0.91 -1.33 -3.57
CA PHE A 235 -1.29 -0.22 -4.43
C PHE A 235 -1.87 -0.77 -5.72
N ALA A 236 -2.96 -0.18 -6.20
CA ALA A 236 -3.49 -0.40 -7.54
C ALA A 236 -3.79 0.94 -8.19
N PHE A 237 -3.16 1.22 -9.33
CA PHE A 237 -3.33 2.48 -10.05
C PHE A 237 -4.31 2.34 -11.21
N ALA A 238 -5.21 3.30 -11.32
CA ALA A 238 -6.10 3.41 -12.48
C ALA A 238 -5.39 4.16 -13.61
N ASP A 239 -4.64 5.20 -13.23
CA ASP A 239 -3.80 5.99 -14.11
C ASP A 239 -2.63 6.58 -13.30
N CYS A 240 -1.92 7.54 -13.89
CA CYS A 240 -0.81 8.18 -13.21
C CYS A 240 -1.20 9.01 -12.00
N ASP A 241 -2.37 9.61 -12.00
CA ASP A 241 -2.76 10.61 -11.01
C ASP A 241 -3.72 10.05 -9.95
N SER A 242 -4.28 8.87 -10.19
CA SER A 242 -5.27 8.21 -9.35
C SER A 242 -5.03 6.72 -9.14
N GLY A 243 -5.37 6.26 -7.94
CA GLY A 243 -5.28 4.86 -7.56
C GLY A 243 -5.86 4.62 -6.18
N VAL A 244 -5.62 3.43 -5.66
CA VAL A 244 -5.99 3.05 -4.30
C VAL A 244 -4.80 2.42 -3.61
N MET A 245 -4.64 2.70 -2.32
CA MET A 245 -3.84 1.90 -1.41
C MET A 245 -4.74 1.17 -0.43
N SER A 246 -4.54 -0.14 -0.26
CA SER A 246 -5.08 -0.92 0.86
C SER A 246 -3.93 -1.36 1.76
N TRP A 247 -4.16 -1.37 3.07
CA TRP A 247 -3.12 -1.72 4.05
C TRP A 247 -3.68 -2.46 5.25
N VAL A 248 -2.80 -3.24 5.88
CA VAL A 248 -3.08 -3.95 7.13
C VAL A 248 -1.87 -3.85 8.06
N ILE A 249 -2.11 -3.50 9.33
CA ILE A 249 -1.14 -3.58 10.43
C ILE A 249 -1.68 -4.56 11.47
N ASP A 250 -0.99 -5.68 11.64
CA ASP A 250 -1.43 -6.85 12.40
C ASP A 250 -0.30 -7.55 13.17
N ARG A 251 0.95 -7.13 12.96
CA ARG A 251 2.16 -7.74 13.52
C ARG A 251 2.92 -6.84 14.50
N ASP A 252 2.36 -5.69 14.88
CA ASP A 252 3.01 -4.74 15.80
C ASP A 252 2.63 -4.93 17.28
N GLY A 253 1.87 -5.97 17.60
CA GLY A 253 1.40 -6.26 18.96
C GLY A 253 0.14 -5.49 19.38
N GLY A 254 -0.35 -4.57 18.55
CA GLY A 254 -1.64 -3.90 18.72
C GLY A 254 -2.82 -4.71 18.14
N PRO A 255 -4.05 -4.20 18.27
CA PRO A 255 -5.21 -4.73 17.55
C PRO A 255 -5.00 -4.64 16.02
N LEU A 256 -5.59 -5.59 15.30
CA LEU A 256 -5.68 -5.55 13.83
C LEU A 256 -6.25 -4.21 13.38
N ARG A 257 -5.49 -3.50 12.55
CA ARG A 257 -5.92 -2.27 11.88
C ARG A 257 -5.81 -2.47 10.38
N THR A 258 -6.81 -2.01 9.66
CA THR A 258 -6.87 -2.09 8.20
C THR A 258 -7.41 -0.79 7.65
N GLY A 259 -7.01 -0.42 6.45
CA GLY A 259 -7.58 0.75 5.80
C GLY A 259 -7.47 0.71 4.29
N ARG A 260 -8.21 1.61 3.66
CA ARG A 260 -8.19 1.85 2.22
C ARG A 260 -8.19 3.35 1.99
N MET A 261 -7.32 3.82 1.11
CA MET A 261 -7.08 5.23 0.81
C MET A 261 -7.19 5.47 -0.69
N GLU A 262 -7.96 6.48 -1.08
CA GLU A 262 -8.07 6.93 -2.47
C GLU A 262 -6.91 7.86 -2.79
N LEU A 263 -6.02 7.45 -3.67
CA LEU A 263 -4.77 8.16 -3.92
C LEU A 263 -4.97 9.25 -4.98
N SER A 264 -4.46 10.43 -4.67
CA SER A 264 -4.21 11.53 -5.59
C SER A 264 -2.72 11.82 -5.63
N ARG A 265 -2.15 11.96 -6.84
CA ARG A 265 -0.76 12.38 -7.00
C ARG A 265 -0.55 13.81 -6.50
N LEU A 266 0.48 14.01 -5.71
CA LEU A 266 0.88 15.31 -5.16
C LEU A 266 2.06 15.93 -5.93
N THR A 267 3.07 15.14 -6.29
CA THR A 267 4.31 15.65 -6.91
C THR A 267 4.56 15.07 -8.29
N ARG A 268 5.41 15.76 -9.07
CA ARG A 268 5.88 15.30 -10.38
C ARG A 268 7.39 15.49 -10.47
N VAL A 269 8.13 14.38 -10.46
CA VAL A 269 9.58 14.36 -10.57
C VAL A 269 10.01 14.81 -11.96
N MET A 270 10.99 15.71 -12.02
CA MET A 270 11.58 16.22 -13.26
C MET A 270 12.24 15.07 -14.03
N GLY A 271 12.04 14.99 -15.36
CA GLY A 271 12.76 14.02 -16.20
C GLY A 271 12.14 12.63 -16.32
N ILE A 272 11.22 12.28 -15.44
CA ILE A 272 10.39 11.06 -15.53
C ILE A 272 8.88 11.38 -15.41
N PRO A 273 8.34 12.42 -16.07
CA PRO A 273 6.93 12.75 -15.89
C PRO A 273 6.02 11.78 -16.64
N CYS A 274 4.87 11.45 -16.06
CA CYS A 274 3.90 10.56 -16.69
C CYS A 274 3.35 11.06 -18.03
N ALA A 275 3.31 12.37 -18.21
CA ALA A 275 3.08 12.99 -19.51
C ALA A 275 4.25 13.91 -19.83
N ALA A 276 4.66 13.97 -21.10
CA ALA A 276 5.72 14.87 -21.53
C ALA A 276 5.33 16.34 -21.24
N ILE A 277 5.91 16.93 -20.19
CA ILE A 277 5.61 18.31 -19.78
C ILE A 277 6.36 19.34 -20.66
N GLY A 278 7.17 18.89 -21.63
CA GLY A 278 7.97 19.78 -22.49
C GLY A 278 8.99 20.66 -21.74
N ALA A 279 9.13 20.45 -20.44
CA ALA A 279 10.06 21.16 -19.58
C ALA A 279 11.49 20.66 -19.83
N PRO A 280 12.50 21.55 -19.79
CA PRO A 280 13.89 21.13 -19.80
C PRO A 280 14.16 20.18 -18.62
N VAL A 281 14.83 19.06 -18.90
CA VAL A 281 15.33 18.17 -17.85
C VAL A 281 16.74 18.63 -17.51
N PHE A 282 16.94 19.10 -16.28
CA PHE A 282 18.27 19.47 -15.78
C PHE A 282 19.01 18.23 -15.28
N GLU A 283 20.34 18.25 -15.29
CA GLU A 283 21.16 17.15 -14.77
C GLU A 283 20.89 16.87 -13.29
N THR A 284 20.51 17.91 -12.54
CA THR A 284 20.11 17.84 -11.13
C THR A 284 18.89 16.95 -10.89
N ALA A 285 18.06 16.68 -11.91
CA ALA A 285 16.94 15.74 -11.79
C ALA A 285 17.39 14.36 -11.27
N ARG A 286 18.63 13.96 -11.59
CA ARG A 286 19.24 12.68 -11.17
C ARG A 286 19.55 12.62 -9.68
N GLU A 287 19.47 13.73 -8.95
CA GLU A 287 19.62 13.77 -7.49
C GLU A 287 18.39 13.22 -6.75
N SER A 288 17.25 13.07 -7.45
CA SER A 288 16.01 12.51 -6.89
C SER A 288 16.15 11.03 -6.51
N GLY A 289 15.72 10.67 -5.31
CA GLY A 289 15.84 9.34 -4.72
C GLY A 289 16.23 9.43 -3.25
N SER A 290 16.57 8.30 -2.64
CA SER A 290 16.84 8.21 -1.22
C SER A 290 18.33 8.34 -0.91
N TRP A 291 18.63 9.00 0.21
CA TRP A 291 19.97 9.35 0.68
C TRP A 291 20.10 9.07 2.18
N TYR A 292 21.27 8.71 2.66
CA TYR A 292 21.50 8.43 4.08
C TYR A 292 22.97 8.57 4.45
N ASP A 293 23.28 8.75 5.74
CA ASP A 293 24.63 8.59 6.26
C ASP A 293 24.86 7.10 6.60
N PRO A 294 25.87 6.42 5.99
CA PRO A 294 26.19 5.04 6.31
C PRO A 294 26.49 4.75 7.79
N GLN A 295 26.96 5.74 8.55
CA GLN A 295 27.21 5.62 9.99
C GLN A 295 25.93 5.78 10.82
N ARG A 296 24.82 6.14 10.19
CA ARG A 296 23.52 6.42 10.83
C ARG A 296 22.38 5.63 10.20
N SER A 297 22.68 4.40 9.76
CA SER A 297 21.70 3.52 9.12
C SER A 297 20.49 3.27 10.02
N GLY A 298 19.32 3.78 9.62
CA GLY A 298 18.11 3.79 10.45
C GLY A 298 17.35 5.12 10.38
N GLU A 299 18.00 6.14 9.81
CA GLU A 299 17.41 7.41 9.39
C GLU A 299 17.89 7.77 7.99
N GLY A 300 17.20 8.68 7.31
CA GLY A 300 17.55 9.06 5.95
C GLY A 300 16.58 10.06 5.31
N PHE A 301 16.90 10.43 4.08
CA PHE A 301 16.24 11.49 3.33
C PHE A 301 15.67 10.95 2.02
N THR A 302 14.52 11.48 1.61
CA THR A 302 13.97 11.30 0.27
C THR A 302 14.00 12.62 -0.49
N ILE A 303 14.77 12.58 -1.57
CA ILE A 303 15.04 13.50 -2.68
C ILE A 303 13.97 13.62 -3.78
N GLU A 304 13.20 14.70 -3.96
CA GLU A 304 12.46 14.88 -5.23
C GLU A 304 12.76 16.23 -5.88
N VAL A 305 13.51 16.21 -7.00
CA VAL A 305 13.67 17.39 -7.85
C VAL A 305 12.46 17.47 -8.79
N MET A 306 11.59 18.44 -8.53
CA MET A 306 10.31 18.60 -9.22
C MET A 306 10.46 19.34 -10.54
N PHE A 307 9.50 19.18 -11.46
CA PHE A 307 9.54 19.77 -12.82
C PHE A 307 9.72 21.31 -12.88
N ASN A 308 9.39 22.02 -11.80
CA ASN A 308 9.58 23.47 -11.66
C ASN A 308 10.99 23.85 -11.14
N ASN A 309 11.88 22.87 -10.98
CA ASN A 309 13.23 23.00 -10.42
C ASN A 309 13.26 23.42 -8.93
N GLU A 310 12.15 23.24 -8.22
CA GLU A 310 12.13 23.18 -6.76
C GLU A 310 12.47 21.75 -6.32
N VAL A 311 12.99 21.63 -5.11
CA VAL A 311 13.36 20.35 -4.50
C VAL A 311 12.48 20.11 -3.30
N LEU A 312 11.83 18.96 -3.24
CA LEU A 312 11.15 18.50 -2.04
C LEU A 312 12.06 17.54 -1.28
N ALA A 313 12.15 17.73 0.03
CA ALA A 313 12.84 16.81 0.93
C ALA A 313 11.87 16.29 1.98
N PHE A 314 11.95 14.99 2.24
CA PHE A 314 11.49 14.36 3.47
C PHE A 314 12.68 13.79 4.23
N TRP A 315 12.70 13.95 5.54
CA TRP A 315 13.72 13.40 6.43
C TRP A 315 13.07 12.56 7.52
N PHE A 316 13.35 11.26 7.51
CA PHE A 316 12.91 10.29 8.51
C PHE A 316 13.97 10.14 9.59
N SER A 317 13.64 10.48 10.83
CA SER A 317 14.54 10.40 11.98
C SER A 317 13.72 10.20 13.26
N TYR A 318 14.23 10.73 14.37
CA TYR A 318 13.73 10.53 15.72
C TYR A 318 13.73 11.87 16.46
N ASP A 319 13.13 11.91 17.64
CA ASP A 319 13.37 12.95 18.64
C ASP A 319 14.46 12.52 19.65
N THR A 320 14.65 13.33 20.69
CA THR A 320 15.64 13.06 21.75
C THR A 320 15.23 11.95 22.73
N GLU A 321 14.00 11.46 22.65
CA GLU A 321 13.49 10.33 23.44
C GLU A 321 13.45 9.02 22.63
N GLY A 322 13.73 9.11 21.32
CA GLY A 322 13.72 7.99 20.39
C GLY A 322 12.36 7.73 19.73
N ASN A 323 11.38 8.62 19.91
CA ASN A 323 10.15 8.55 19.14
C ASN A 323 10.44 8.93 17.70
N ARG A 324 9.78 8.25 16.75
CA ARG A 324 9.95 8.54 15.33
C ARG A 324 9.44 9.95 15.02
N ARG A 325 10.18 10.66 14.18
CA ARG A 325 9.82 11.97 13.64
C ARG A 325 10.04 11.97 12.14
N TRP A 326 9.32 12.82 11.44
CA TRP A 326 9.60 13.15 10.06
C TRP A 326 9.50 14.65 9.84
N PHE A 327 10.41 15.14 9.01
CA PHE A 327 10.54 16.55 8.64
C PHE A 327 10.43 16.69 7.14
N PHE A 328 9.89 17.81 6.67
CA PHE A 328 9.70 18.02 5.25
C PHE A 328 9.83 19.50 4.88
N GLY A 329 10.25 19.79 3.65
CA GLY A 329 10.35 21.17 3.19
C GLY A 329 10.66 21.26 1.72
N THR A 330 10.40 22.42 1.14
CA THR A 330 10.74 22.73 -0.25
C THR A 330 11.93 23.69 -0.29
N GLY A 331 12.87 23.39 -1.17
CA GLY A 331 14.11 24.12 -1.36
C GLY A 331 14.35 24.48 -2.82
N ILE A 332 15.40 25.26 -3.04
CA ILE A 332 15.85 25.71 -4.37
C ILE A 332 17.35 25.51 -4.54
N PHE A 333 17.80 25.39 -5.78
CA PHE A 333 19.23 25.38 -6.10
C PHE A 333 19.84 26.78 -6.03
N GLU A 334 20.89 26.92 -5.22
CA GLU A 334 21.81 28.06 -5.16
C GLU A 334 23.21 27.62 -5.60
N GLY A 335 23.44 27.56 -6.91
CA GLY A 335 24.66 26.98 -7.46
C GLY A 335 24.59 25.45 -7.43
N ASP A 336 25.51 24.80 -6.73
CA ASP A 336 25.57 23.35 -6.47
C ASP A 336 24.87 22.93 -5.17
N ARG A 337 24.42 23.89 -4.38
CA ARG A 337 23.74 23.66 -3.10
C ARG A 337 22.23 23.74 -3.25
N ILE A 338 21.51 22.90 -2.53
CA ILE A 338 20.06 22.96 -2.35
C ILE A 338 19.80 23.60 -0.99
N VAL A 339 19.06 24.71 -0.98
CA VAL A 339 18.75 25.46 0.24
C VAL A 339 17.28 25.32 0.58
N PHE A 340 16.99 24.73 1.74
CA PHE A 340 15.67 24.62 2.35
C PHE A 340 15.59 25.67 3.48
N PRO A 341 15.06 26.88 3.21
CA PRO A 341 15.05 27.95 4.19
C PRO A 341 14.16 27.63 5.39
N GLU A 342 13.15 26.77 5.19
CA GLU A 342 12.25 26.30 6.24
C GLU A 342 11.92 24.82 6.00
N MET A 343 12.08 24.03 7.06
CA MET A 343 11.66 22.66 7.22
C MET A 343 10.53 22.61 8.24
N TYR A 344 9.59 21.71 8.05
CA TYR A 344 8.39 21.59 8.85
C TYR A 344 8.29 20.20 9.47
N THR A 345 7.47 20.10 10.50
CA THR A 345 7.05 18.87 11.17
C THR A 345 5.56 18.96 11.47
N THR A 346 4.92 17.86 11.83
CA THR A 346 3.49 17.83 12.16
C THR A 346 3.22 17.13 13.49
N LEU A 347 2.08 17.45 14.10
CA LEU A 347 1.56 16.79 15.30
C LEU A 347 0.03 16.69 15.22
N GLY A 348 -0.58 15.81 16.02
CA GLY A 348 -2.01 15.81 16.31
C GLY A 348 -2.87 14.87 15.46
N GLY A 349 -2.38 14.38 14.32
CA GLY A 349 -3.08 13.34 13.56
C GLY A 349 -3.13 12.01 14.31
N ILE A 350 -4.22 11.25 14.18
CA ILE A 350 -4.38 9.93 14.82
C ILE A 350 -4.52 8.85 13.75
N PHE A 351 -3.73 7.78 13.87
CA PHE A 351 -3.75 6.69 12.90
C PHE A 351 -5.09 5.94 12.79
N GLY A 352 -5.44 5.53 11.57
CA GLY A 352 -6.61 4.68 11.29
C GLY A 352 -7.91 5.45 11.18
N ASP A 353 -9.01 4.82 11.62
CA ASP A 353 -10.38 5.34 11.47
C ASP A 353 -10.64 6.64 12.23
N GLY A 354 -9.83 6.93 13.25
CA GLY A 354 -9.93 8.14 14.06
C GLY A 354 -9.28 9.39 13.45
N PHE A 355 -8.69 9.29 12.26
CA PHE A 355 -8.01 10.41 11.63
C PHE A 355 -8.95 11.56 11.29
N ASN A 356 -8.49 12.76 11.56
CA ASN A 356 -9.16 14.00 11.21
C ASN A 356 -8.11 15.03 10.78
N MET A 357 -8.25 15.56 9.57
CA MET A 357 -7.28 16.51 8.99
C MET A 357 -7.22 17.83 9.77
N ASP A 358 -8.31 18.21 10.45
CA ASP A 358 -8.37 19.46 11.22
C ASP A 358 -7.54 19.41 12.52
N ASP A 359 -7.18 18.21 12.97
CA ASP A 359 -6.34 18.01 14.15
C ASP A 359 -4.84 18.04 13.81
N VAL A 360 -4.48 18.09 12.52
CA VAL A 360 -3.09 18.13 12.07
C VAL A 360 -2.54 19.55 12.12
N GLU A 361 -1.57 19.78 13.00
CA GLU A 361 -0.86 21.04 13.12
C GLU A 361 0.48 20.97 12.39
N VAL A 362 0.77 21.94 11.51
CA VAL A 362 2.07 22.08 10.83
C VAL A 362 2.92 23.11 11.58
N ASN A 363 4.10 22.69 12.03
CA ASN A 363 5.02 23.49 12.80
C ASN A 363 6.35 23.68 12.05
N SER A 364 6.96 24.86 12.21
CA SER A 364 8.34 25.12 11.76
C SER A 364 9.31 24.30 12.61
N TRP A 365 10.29 23.68 11.96
CA TRP A 365 11.32 22.86 12.59
C TRP A 365 12.72 23.49 12.49
N GLY A 366 13.01 24.25 11.42
CA GLY A 366 14.31 24.88 11.21
C GLY A 366 14.70 24.98 9.75
N SER A 367 15.99 25.04 9.44
CA SER A 367 16.49 25.08 8.06
C SER A 367 17.43 23.92 7.74
N MET A 368 17.63 23.67 6.45
CA MET A 368 18.51 22.60 5.96
C MET A 368 19.18 23.02 4.65
N GLU A 369 20.43 22.63 4.47
CA GLU A 369 21.16 22.76 3.20
C GLU A 369 21.73 21.40 2.80
N MET A 370 21.72 21.10 1.50
CA MET A 370 22.32 19.88 0.95
C MET A 370 23.23 20.21 -0.22
N GLU A 371 24.33 19.47 -0.34
CA GLU A 371 25.14 19.43 -1.56
C GLU A 371 25.17 17.98 -2.03
N LEU A 372 24.53 17.70 -3.16
CA LEU A 372 24.40 16.35 -3.70
C LEU A 372 25.17 16.23 -5.00
N ASN A 373 25.78 15.06 -5.22
CA ASN A 373 26.17 14.63 -6.56
C ASN A 373 25.36 13.37 -6.92
N CYS A 374 25.88 12.50 -7.79
CA CYS A 374 25.14 11.30 -8.16
C CYS A 374 25.24 10.16 -7.12
N THR A 375 26.32 10.10 -6.35
CA THR A 375 26.63 8.96 -5.45
C THR A 375 26.91 9.36 -4.01
N THR A 376 27.38 10.58 -3.76
CA THR A 376 27.67 11.11 -2.43
C THR A 376 27.05 12.50 -2.27
N GLY A 377 27.00 12.98 -1.04
CA GLY A 377 26.58 14.34 -0.75
C GLY A 377 26.87 14.71 0.69
N SER A 378 26.43 15.88 1.10
CA SER A 378 26.41 16.30 2.49
C SER A 378 25.10 17.01 2.79
N VAL A 379 24.72 17.02 4.07
CA VAL A 379 23.60 17.80 4.59
C VAL A 379 24.04 18.54 5.84
N SER A 380 23.59 19.77 6.00
CA SER A 380 23.67 20.53 7.25
C SER A 380 22.28 21.03 7.63
N PHE A 381 22.00 21.15 8.92
CA PHE A 381 20.69 21.58 9.41
C PHE A 381 20.81 22.40 10.70
N GLU A 382 19.91 23.38 10.83
CA GLU A 382 19.81 24.29 11.97
C GLU A 382 18.38 24.29 12.51
N PRO A 383 18.05 23.40 13.46
CA PRO A 383 16.73 23.33 14.06
C PRO A 383 16.43 24.58 14.89
N THR A 384 15.18 25.02 14.86
CA THR A 384 14.63 26.07 15.73
C THR A 384 13.79 25.49 16.87
N GLU A 385 13.33 24.23 16.74
CA GLU A 385 12.64 23.47 17.78
C GLU A 385 13.59 23.18 18.97
N GLU A 386 13.11 23.39 20.19
CA GLU A 386 13.90 23.14 21.41
C GLU A 386 14.24 21.64 21.54
N GLY A 387 15.47 21.33 21.93
CA GLY A 387 15.95 19.96 22.13
C GLY A 387 16.67 19.36 20.93
N PHE A 388 16.57 19.96 19.74
CA PHE A 388 17.27 19.48 18.54
C PHE A 388 18.58 20.27 18.30
N PRO A 389 19.77 19.65 18.47
CA PRO A 389 21.03 20.31 18.14
C PRO A 389 21.23 20.42 16.61
N SER A 390 21.84 21.52 16.16
CA SER A 390 22.35 21.63 14.79
C SER A 390 23.41 20.57 14.48
N GLY A 391 23.51 20.17 13.22
CA GLY A 391 24.45 19.13 12.82
C GLY A 391 24.70 19.09 11.31
N SER A 392 25.55 18.15 10.92
CA SER A 392 25.87 17.86 9.53
C SER A 392 26.21 16.39 9.34
N TYR A 393 25.82 15.82 8.21
CA TYR A 393 26.11 14.43 7.86
C TYR A 393 26.71 14.31 6.46
N GLU A 394 27.55 13.30 6.28
CA GLU A 394 28.02 12.88 4.96
C GLU A 394 27.04 11.83 4.44
N LEU A 395 26.56 12.02 3.21
CA LEU A 395 25.52 11.21 2.62
C LEU A 395 26.08 10.29 1.52
N ALA A 396 25.49 9.10 1.43
CA ALA A 396 25.61 8.18 0.33
C ALA A 396 24.24 7.97 -0.32
N ARG A 397 24.23 7.72 -1.63
CA ARG A 397 23.00 7.40 -2.37
C ARG A 397 22.49 6.02 -1.96
N LEU A 398 21.21 5.93 -1.60
CA LEU A 398 20.54 4.67 -1.27
C LEU A 398 19.78 4.10 -2.47
N THR A 399 19.04 4.94 -3.21
CA THR A 399 18.24 4.51 -4.36
C THR A 399 18.47 5.44 -5.55
N ILE A 400 18.40 4.88 -6.76
CA ILE A 400 18.37 5.64 -8.01
C ILE A 400 17.01 5.34 -8.63
N LEU A 401 16.21 6.37 -8.91
CA LEU A 401 14.93 6.16 -9.59
C LEU A 401 15.19 5.60 -10.98
N GLN A 402 14.33 4.66 -11.38
CA GLN A 402 14.37 4.13 -12.73
C GLN A 402 14.23 5.28 -13.74
N GLY A 403 14.89 5.17 -14.90
CA GLY A 403 14.96 6.26 -15.87
C GLY A 403 16.10 7.25 -15.63
N PHE A 404 16.70 7.27 -14.44
CA PHE A 404 17.99 7.93 -14.20
C PHE A 404 19.15 6.95 -14.20
N SER A 405 20.33 7.47 -14.50
CA SER A 405 21.60 6.76 -14.36
C SER A 405 22.67 7.72 -13.87
N CYS A 406 23.56 7.21 -13.04
CA CYS A 406 24.76 7.92 -12.64
C CYS A 406 25.91 7.56 -13.60
N PRO A 407 26.64 8.54 -14.14
CA PRO A 407 27.91 8.24 -14.82
C PRO A 407 28.85 7.55 -13.83
N ASP A 408 29.63 6.57 -14.31
CA ASP A 408 30.74 6.03 -13.53
C ASP A 408 31.71 7.18 -13.15
N PRO A 409 32.21 7.23 -11.90
CA PRO A 409 33.04 8.31 -11.39
C PRO A 409 34.40 8.49 -12.10
#